data_AF-L0DRL6-F1
#
_entry.id   AF-L0DRL6-F1
#
_cell.length_a   1.000
_cell.length_b   1.000
_cell.length_c   1.000
_cell.angle_alpha   90.00
_cell.angle_beta   90.00
_cell.angle_gamma   90.00
#
_symmetry.space_group_name_H-M   'P 1'
#
loop_
_entity.id
_entity.type
_entity.pdbx_description
1 polymer ?
#
loop_
_entity_poly.entity_id
_entity_poly.type
_entity_poly.pdbx_seq_one_letter_code
_entity_poly.pdbx_strand_id
1 'polypeptide(L)' 'MATAKTTRSLRVTCPFCADADATLTLDLNDLGVISCSGCDETFSAQLAYDKAAELATRWSQVVAWVDSAPVV' A
#
# COMPACT_ATOMS: atom_id res chain seq x y z
N MET A 1 -20.51 -3.55 -27.70
CA MET A 1 -19.20 -4.22 -27.69
C MET A 1 -18.68 -4.18 -26.27
N ALA A 2 -18.53 -5.32 -25.61
CA ALA A 2 -17.96 -5.38 -24.27
C ALA A 2 -16.44 -5.43 -24.41
N THR A 3 -15.75 -4.34 -24.05
CA THR A 3 -14.29 -4.30 -24.00
C THR A 3 -13.83 -5.26 -22.91
N ALA A 4 -13.03 -6.27 -23.25
CA ALA A 4 -12.48 -7.21 -22.28
C ALA A 4 -11.54 -6.47 -21.32
N LYS A 5 -11.91 -6.43 -20.04
CA LYS A 5 -11.13 -5.78 -18.98
C LYS A 5 -9.87 -6.61 -18.71
N THR A 6 -8.72 -6.16 -19.22
CA THR A 6 -7.44 -6.84 -18.96
C THR A 6 -6.93 -6.40 -17.59
N THR A 7 -7.15 -7.22 -16.58
CA THR A 7 -6.75 -6.94 -15.20
C THR A 7 -5.43 -7.65 -14.89
N ARG A 8 -4.47 -6.95 -14.28
CA ARG A 8 -3.28 -7.57 -13.67
C ARG A 8 -3.34 -7.40 -12.17
N SER A 9 -2.99 -8.47 -11.45
CA SER A 9 -2.88 -8.45 -10.00
C SER A 9 -1.43 -8.56 -9.57
N LEU A 10 -1.11 -7.91 -8.45
CA LEU A 10 0.18 -7.98 -7.78
C LEU A 10 -0.05 -8.21 -6.29
N ARG A 11 0.81 -9.04 -5.68
CA ARG A 11 0.78 -9.27 -4.24
C ARG A 11 1.82 -8.39 -3.57
N VAL A 12 1.35 -7.34 -2.92
CA VAL A 12 2.12 -6.47 -2.04
C VAL A 12 1.20 -6.03 -0.90
N THR A 13 1.80 -5.64 0.22
CA THR A 13 1.05 -5.15 1.38
C THR A 13 0.23 -3.90 1.03
N CYS A 14 -1.07 -3.93 1.36
CA CYS A 14 -1.92 -2.77 1.18
C CYS A 14 -1.53 -1.65 2.16
N PRO A 15 -1.33 -0.40 1.72
CA PRO A 15 -0.94 0.70 2.61
C PRO A 15 -2.06 1.16 3.56
N PHE A 16 -3.31 0.72 3.36
CA PHE A 16 -4.47 1.09 4.18
C PHE A 16 -4.78 0.07 5.27
N CYS A 17 -4.92 -1.21 4.90
CA CYS A 17 -5.23 -2.27 5.86
C CYS A 17 -4.01 -3.01 6.39
N ALA A 18 -2.82 -2.77 5.83
CA ALA A 18 -1.56 -3.45 6.17
C ALA A 18 -1.61 -4.99 6.07
N ASP A 19 -2.63 -5.53 5.41
CA ASP A 19 -2.76 -6.96 5.16
C ASP A 19 -1.73 -7.38 4.10
N ALA A 20 -0.84 -8.31 4.50
CA ALA A 20 0.22 -8.84 3.66
C ALA A 20 -0.30 -9.89 2.65
N ASP A 21 -1.46 -10.49 2.93
CA ASP A 21 -2.09 -11.50 2.06
C ASP A 21 -3.12 -10.89 1.11
N ALA A 22 -3.46 -9.61 1.30
CA ALA A 22 -4.33 -8.89 0.39
C ALA A 22 -3.72 -8.79 -1.02
N THR A 23 -4.56 -8.97 -2.04
CA THR A 23 -4.15 -8.83 -3.44
C THR A 23 -4.52 -7.44 -3.92
N LEU A 24 -3.54 -6.70 -4.44
CA LEU A 24 -3.77 -5.43 -5.10
C LEU A 24 -4.04 -5.68 -6.59
N THR A 25 -5.11 -5.09 -7.08
CA THR A 25 -5.56 -5.25 -8.46
C THR A 25 -5.39 -3.93 -9.18
N LEU A 26 -4.69 -3.97 -10.33
CA LEU A 26 -4.48 -2.84 -11.22
C LEU A 26 -5.28 -3.06 -12.50
N ASP A 27 -6.14 -2.12 -12.84
CA ASP A 27 -6.82 -2.10 -14.14
C ASP A 27 -5.86 -1.58 -15.21
N LEU A 28 -5.56 -2.36 -16.25
CA LEU A 28 -4.67 -1.89 -17.32
C LEU A 28 -5.30 -0.84 -18.22
N ASN A 29 -6.63 -0.68 -18.17
CA ASN A 29 -7.32 0.39 -18.88
C ASN A 29 -7.28 1.71 -18.09
N ASP A 30 -7.05 1.63 -16.78
CA ASP A 30 -6.95 2.77 -15.87
C ASP A 30 -5.82 2.53 -14.86
N LEU A 31 -4.59 2.80 -15.30
CA LEU A 31 -3.39 2.66 -14.47
C LEU A 31 -3.35 3.65 -13.29
N GLY A 32 -4.29 4.59 -13.22
CA GLY A 32 -4.43 5.53 -12.11
C GLY A 32 -5.11 4.91 -10.89
N VAL A 33 -5.72 3.73 -11.03
CA VAL A 33 -6.59 3.13 -10.02
C VAL A 33 -6.13 1.74 -9.64
N ILE A 34 -5.86 1.57 -8.35
CA ILE A 34 -5.53 0.30 -7.69
C ILE A 34 -6.63 0.02 -6.68
N SER A 35 -7.11 -1.22 -6.64
CA SER A 35 -8.08 -1.68 -5.64
C SER A 35 -7.51 -2.79 -4.78
N CYS A 36 -7.77 -2.76 -3.48
CA CYS A 36 -7.36 -3.80 -2.54
C CYS A 36 -8.49 -4.79 -2.26
N SER A 37 -8.21 -6.10 -2.34
CA SER A 37 -9.21 -7.15 -2.06
C SER A 37 -9.52 -7.34 -0.57
N GLY A 38 -8.72 -6.79 0.34
CA GLY A 38 -8.86 -6.99 1.79
C GLY A 38 -9.68 -5.92 2.50
N CYS A 39 -9.71 -4.70 1.97
CA CYS A 39 -10.43 -3.57 2.57
C CYS A 39 -11.31 -2.80 1.58
N ASP A 40 -11.42 -3.28 0.33
CA ASP A 40 -12.18 -2.68 -0.76
C ASP A 40 -11.81 -1.22 -1.09
N GLU A 41 -10.71 -0.71 -0.53
CA GLU A 41 -10.20 0.62 -0.82
C GLU A 41 -9.67 0.73 -2.24
N THR A 42 -9.91 1.89 -2.83
CA THR A 42 -9.51 2.22 -4.20
C THR A 42 -8.66 3.49 -4.17
N PHE A 43 -7.42 3.40 -4.63
CA PHE A 43 -6.42 4.45 -4.48
C PHE A 43 -5.45 4.49 -5.67
N SER A 44 -4.72 5.60 -5.81
CA SER A 44 -3.67 5.72 -6.83
C SER A 44 -2.33 5.17 -6.33
N ALA A 45 -1.44 4.83 -7.27
CA ALA A 45 -0.08 4.43 -6.95
C ALA A 45 0.67 5.51 -6.15
N GLN A 46 0.44 6.80 -6.45
CA GLN A 46 1.06 7.90 -5.72
C GLN A 46 0.55 7.96 -4.27
N LEU A 47 -0.77 7.83 -4.06
CA LEU A 47 -1.33 7.84 -2.71
C LEU A 47 -0.81 6.64 -1.88
N ALA A 48 -0.65 5.47 -2.51
CA ALA A 48 -0.03 4.31 -1.88
C ALA A 48 1.42 4.57 -1.46
N TYR A 49 2.21 5.21 -2.32
CA TYR A 49 3.58 5.61 -2.02
C TYR A 49 3.64 6.61 -0.86
N ASP A 50 2.81 7.66 -0.89
CA ASP A 50 2.78 8.69 0.14
C ASP A 50 2.43 8.09 1.52
N LYS A 51 1.47 7.15 1.56
CA LYS A 51 1.12 6.41 2.78
C LYS A 51 2.26 5.54 3.30
N ALA A 52 2.96 4.85 2.41
CA ALA A 52 4.13 4.05 2.80
C ALA A 52 5.26 4.94 3.37
N ALA A 53 5.51 6.10 2.77
CA ALA A 53 6.48 7.07 3.25
C ALA A 53 6.09 7.66 4.62
N GLU A 54 4.80 7.96 4.82
CA GLU A 54 4.27 8.40 6.12
C GLU A 54 4.52 7.35 7.22
N LEU A 55 4.23 6.08 6.93
CA LEU A 55 4.48 4.96 7.84
C LEU A 55 5.98 4.80 8.16
N ALA A 56 6.84 4.85 7.13
CA ALA A 56 8.29 4.77 7.31
C ALA A 56 8.81 5.90 8.20
N THR A 57 8.29 7.13 8.00
CA THR A 57 8.65 8.29 8.83
C THR A 57 8.28 8.08 10.29
N ARG A 58 7.08 7.58 10.58
CA ARG A 58 6.66 7.28 11.96
C ARG A 58 7.56 6.23 12.61
N TRP A 59 7.87 5.16 11.89
CA TRP A 59 8.77 4.13 12.41
C TRP A 59 10.21 4.62 12.61
N SER A 60 10.71 5.53 11.77
CA SER A 60 12.03 6.13 11.99
C SER A 60 12.13 6.89 13.32
N GLN A 61 11.04 7.51 13.78
CA GLN A 61 10.99 8.17 15.09
C GLN A 61 11.06 7.17 16.24
N VAL A 62 10.37 6.02 16.10
CA VAL A 62 10.42 4.93 17.07
C VAL A 62 11.84 4.35 17.15
N VAL A 63 12.47 4.09 16.01
CA VAL A 63 13.86 3.61 15.95
C VAL A 63 14.80 4.59 16.65
N ALA A 64 14.71 5.88 16.33
CA ALA A 64 15.53 6.91 16.97
C ALA A 64 15.30 6.98 18.50
N TRP A 65 14.06 6.78 18.95
CA TRP A 65 13.76 6.72 20.39
C TRP A 65 14.40 5.50 21.05
N VAL A 66 14.28 4.31 20.45
CA VAL A 66 14.91 3.07 20.96
C VAL A 66 16.43 3.22 21.03
N ASP A 67 17.06 3.78 20.00
CA ASP A 67 18.51 3.99 19.96
C ASP A 67 18.99 5.00 21.00
N SER A 68 18.14 5.96 21.37
CA SER A 68 18.43 6.96 22.42
C SER A 68 18.16 6.46 23.84
N ALA A 69 17.48 5.32 23.99
CA ALA A 69 17.10 4.82 25.31
C ALA A 69 18.32 4.25 26.05
N PRO A 70 18.55 4.62 27.32
CA PRO A 70 19.63 4.03 28.10
C PRO A 70 19.35 2.53 28.30
N VAL A 71 20.26 1.71 27.81
CA VAL A 71 20.24 0.26 28.06
C VAL A 71 20.52 0.05 29.54
N VAL A 72 19.55 -0.51 30.27
CA VAL A 72 19.71 -0.91 31.69
C VAL A 72 20.39 -2.26 31.76
#